data_AF-A0A2E9WL05-F1
#
_entry.id   AF-A0A2E9WL05-F1
#
_cell.length_a   1.000
_cell.length_b   1.000
_cell.length_c   1.000
_cell.angle_alpha   90.00
_cell.angle_beta   90.00
_cell.angle_gamma   90.00
#
_symmetry.space_group_name_H-M   'P 1'
#
loop_
_entity.id
_entity.type
_entity.pdbx_description
1 polymer ?
#
loop_
_entity_poly.entity_id
_entity_poly.type
_entity_poly.pdbx_seq_one_letter_code
_entity_poly.pdbx_strand_id
1 'polypeptide(L)'
;GTSGVATVTLYYDDPNPCPPGLNYCVGAPNSVGAGATMGYTGSTSILANDLVLTCDNLPPSQFGLFFLGQGQTQNPVGDGFMCIASNHVRFGALLIDPAGQATLAIDLLNLPGSSQILAGETWNQQFWYRDPSGGPVGNNLSDGLTLVFCP
;
A
#
# COMPACT_ATOMS: atom_id res chain seq x y z
N GLY A 1 15.53 -51.39 16.59
CA GLY A 1 15.74 -50.47 15.45
C GLY A 1 15.35 -49.09 15.91
N THR A 2 16.27 -48.14 15.88
CA THR A 2 16.04 -46.76 16.34
C THR A 2 15.56 -45.90 15.18
N SER A 3 14.35 -45.35 15.30
CA SER A 3 13.81 -44.37 14.35
C SER A 3 14.44 -43.01 14.63
N GLY A 4 15.14 -42.45 13.65
CA GLY A 4 15.64 -41.08 13.69
C GLY A 4 14.62 -40.12 13.09
N VAL A 5 14.41 -38.97 13.71
CA VAL A 5 13.66 -37.84 13.13
C VAL A 5 14.68 -36.90 12.51
N ALA A 6 14.51 -36.57 11.23
CA ALA A 6 15.32 -35.59 10.53
C ALA A 6 14.48 -34.33 10.26
N THR A 7 15.07 -33.17 10.51
CA THR A 7 14.46 -31.88 10.16
C THR A 7 14.86 -31.53 8.73
N VAL A 8 13.87 -31.33 7.86
CA VAL A 8 14.07 -30.86 6.49
C VAL A 8 13.77 -29.37 6.46
N THR A 9 14.77 -28.55 6.12
CA THR A 9 14.57 -27.15 5.76
C THR A 9 14.34 -27.09 4.27
N LEU A 10 13.12 -26.76 3.85
CA LEU A 10 12.80 -26.52 2.45
C LEU A 10 13.14 -25.07 2.12
N TYR A 11 14.09 -24.86 1.22
CA TYR A 11 14.25 -23.59 0.52
C TYR A 11 13.37 -23.67 -0.73
N TYR A 12 12.28 -22.90 -0.74
CA TYR A 12 11.51 -22.66 -1.95
C TYR A 12 12.12 -21.43 -2.61
N ASP A 13 12.86 -21.65 -3.70
CA ASP A 13 13.09 -20.56 -4.65
C ASP A 13 11.73 -20.29 -5.29
N ASP A 14 11.09 -19.21 -4.86
CA ASP A 14 9.87 -18.76 -5.52
C ASP A 14 10.21 -18.41 -6.97
N PRO A 15 9.66 -19.12 -7.98
CA PRO A 15 9.88 -18.78 -9.37
C PRO A 15 9.23 -17.43 -9.73
N ASN A 16 8.45 -16.82 -8.83
CA ASN A 16 7.98 -15.46 -8.98
C ASN A 16 9.16 -14.48 -8.78
N PRO A 17 9.63 -13.77 -9.82
CA PRO A 17 10.69 -12.77 -9.68
C PRO A 17 10.28 -11.59 -8.77
N CYS A 18 9.00 -11.48 -8.46
CA CYS A 18 8.42 -10.41 -7.66
C CYS A 18 8.05 -10.90 -6.25
N PRO A 19 8.76 -10.46 -5.20
CA PRO A 19 8.40 -10.77 -3.81
C PRO A 19 6.98 -10.29 -3.46
N PRO A 20 6.24 -11.01 -2.60
CA PRO A 20 4.92 -10.57 -2.17
C PRO A 20 4.99 -9.25 -1.39
N GLY A 21 3.97 -8.41 -1.56
CA GLY A 21 3.82 -7.18 -0.80
C GLY A 21 3.57 -7.43 0.69
N LEU A 22 3.98 -6.47 1.52
CA LEU A 22 3.80 -6.55 2.97
C LEU A 22 3.21 -5.25 3.53
N ASN A 23 2.14 -5.35 4.30
CA ASN A 23 1.65 -4.23 5.09
C ASN A 23 2.61 -3.94 6.25
N TYR A 24 2.92 -2.68 6.45
CA TYR A 24 3.80 -2.17 7.49
C TYR A 24 3.26 -0.86 8.04
N CYS A 25 3.86 -0.34 9.11
CA CYS A 25 3.35 0.81 9.85
C CYS A 25 1.97 0.51 10.45
N VAL A 26 1.53 1.30 11.42
CA VAL A 26 0.15 1.17 11.93
C VAL A 26 -0.71 2.28 11.33
N GLY A 27 -1.90 1.89 10.86
CA GLY A 27 -2.99 2.84 10.65
C GLY A 27 -3.51 3.37 12.00
N ALA A 28 -4.41 4.35 11.94
CA ALA A 28 -5.17 4.82 13.09
C ALA A 28 -6.67 4.54 12.89
N PRO A 29 -7.44 4.36 13.99
CA PRO A 29 -8.89 4.25 13.91
C PRO A 29 -9.52 5.42 13.14
N ASN A 30 -10.61 5.12 12.43
CA ASN A 30 -11.37 6.09 11.64
C ASN A 30 -12.86 6.00 12.01
N SER A 31 -13.71 6.85 11.42
CA SER A 31 -15.15 6.89 11.78
C SER A 31 -15.92 5.60 11.49
N VAL A 32 -15.35 4.66 10.73
CA VAL A 32 -16.01 3.40 10.33
C VAL A 32 -15.36 2.15 10.93
N GLY A 33 -14.22 2.25 11.61
CA GLY A 33 -13.58 1.09 12.21
C GLY A 33 -12.15 1.30 12.71
N ALA A 34 -11.38 0.20 12.71
CA ALA A 34 -10.04 0.14 13.29
C ALA A 34 -8.96 0.89 12.49
N GLY A 35 -9.25 1.27 11.26
CA GLY A 35 -8.36 1.99 10.35
C GLY A 35 -8.43 1.44 8.93
N ALA A 36 -7.95 2.23 7.97
CA ALA A 36 -7.91 1.82 6.57
C ALA A 36 -6.69 0.92 6.28
N THR A 37 -6.88 -0.05 5.39
CA THR A 37 -5.87 -1.08 5.10
C THR A 37 -5.55 -1.11 3.62
N MET A 38 -4.27 -0.97 3.29
CA MET A 38 -3.75 -1.08 1.94
C MET A 38 -3.72 -2.53 1.46
N GLY A 39 -3.94 -2.72 0.17
CA GLY A 39 -3.76 -4.00 -0.52
C GLY A 39 -3.40 -3.77 -1.98
N TYR A 40 -3.26 -4.87 -2.71
CA TYR A 40 -3.09 -4.82 -4.16
C TYR A 40 -3.57 -6.11 -4.83
N THR A 41 -3.84 -6.02 -6.13
CA THR A 41 -4.06 -7.16 -7.03
C THR A 41 -3.19 -7.01 -8.27
N GLY A 42 -3.08 -8.07 -9.08
CA GLY A 42 -2.15 -8.12 -10.21
C GLY A 42 -0.75 -8.50 -9.75
N SER A 43 0.28 -7.88 -10.32
CA SER A 43 1.68 -8.17 -9.99
C SER A 43 2.50 -6.89 -9.77
N THR A 44 3.71 -7.04 -9.22
CA THR A 44 4.71 -5.95 -9.14
C THR A 44 5.73 -6.02 -10.29
N SER A 45 5.41 -6.74 -11.38
CA SER A 45 6.25 -6.80 -12.57
C SER A 45 6.03 -5.55 -13.41
N ILE A 46 7.12 -4.84 -13.69
CA ILE A 46 7.10 -3.61 -14.49
C ILE A 46 6.67 -3.91 -15.93
N LEU A 47 7.09 -5.07 -16.48
CA LEU A 47 6.75 -5.54 -17.81
C LEU A 47 5.29 -6.01 -17.92
N ALA A 48 4.74 -6.61 -16.86
CA ALA A 48 3.33 -6.98 -16.83
C ALA A 48 2.41 -5.74 -16.78
N ASN A 49 2.83 -4.70 -16.05
CA ASN A 49 2.13 -3.42 -15.94
C ASN A 49 0.63 -3.57 -15.57
N ASP A 50 0.33 -4.47 -14.64
CA ASP A 50 -1.03 -4.85 -14.23
C ASP A 50 -1.32 -4.58 -12.75
N LEU A 51 -0.48 -3.79 -12.08
CA LEU A 51 -0.63 -3.46 -10.67
C LEU A 51 -1.90 -2.63 -10.42
N VAL A 52 -2.74 -3.11 -9.51
CA VAL A 52 -3.90 -2.36 -9.01
C VAL A 52 -3.75 -2.23 -7.50
N LEU A 53 -3.67 -1.00 -6.99
CA LEU A 53 -3.74 -0.75 -5.55
C LEU A 53 -5.19 -0.78 -5.07
N THR A 54 -5.38 -1.30 -3.88
CA THR A 54 -6.64 -1.27 -3.14
C THR A 54 -6.43 -0.63 -1.78
N CYS A 55 -7.49 -0.04 -1.25
CA CYS A 55 -7.55 0.37 0.15
C CYS A 55 -8.98 0.14 0.67
N ASP A 56 -9.08 -0.58 1.79
CA ASP A 56 -10.33 -1.02 2.39
C ASP A 56 -10.57 -0.33 3.75
N ASN A 57 -11.78 -0.48 4.29
CA ASN A 57 -12.21 0.08 5.58
C ASN A 57 -12.19 1.62 5.60
N LEU A 58 -12.55 2.24 4.48
CA LEU A 58 -12.60 3.70 4.32
C LEU A 58 -14.01 4.25 4.59
N PRO A 59 -14.14 5.50 5.08
CA PRO A 59 -15.43 6.19 5.17
C PRO A 59 -16.06 6.36 3.78
N PRO A 60 -17.23 5.74 3.48
CA PRO A 60 -17.85 5.83 2.16
C PRO A 60 -18.21 7.26 1.76
N SER A 61 -18.24 7.53 0.44
CA SER A 61 -18.59 8.85 -0.12
C SER A 61 -17.70 10.01 0.34
N GLN A 62 -16.50 9.70 0.84
CA GLN A 62 -15.44 10.67 1.09
C GLN A 62 -14.43 10.68 -0.06
N PHE A 63 -13.66 11.76 -0.17
CA PHE A 63 -12.55 11.83 -1.12
C PHE A 63 -11.26 11.34 -0.48
N GLY A 64 -10.44 10.67 -1.28
CA GLY A 64 -9.09 10.27 -0.91
C GLY A 64 -8.18 10.20 -2.12
N LEU A 65 -6.91 9.87 -1.89
CA LEU A 65 -5.92 9.70 -2.95
C LEU A 65 -4.86 8.69 -2.53
N PHE A 66 -4.42 7.91 -3.51
CA PHE A 66 -3.22 7.09 -3.39
C PHE A 66 -1.98 7.95 -3.58
N PHE A 67 -0.92 7.58 -2.86
CA PHE A 67 0.41 8.08 -3.10
C PHE A 67 1.43 6.99 -2.82
N LEU A 68 2.57 7.10 -3.48
CA LEU A 68 3.69 6.20 -3.28
C LEU A 68 4.98 6.98 -3.09
N GLY A 69 5.98 6.32 -2.50
CA GLY A 69 7.30 6.89 -2.36
C GLY A 69 8.30 5.90 -1.79
N GLN A 70 9.44 6.41 -1.35
CA GLN A 70 10.56 5.61 -0.87
C GLN A 70 10.85 5.92 0.59
N GLY A 71 11.52 4.96 1.25
CA GLY A 71 11.80 5.02 2.68
C GLY A 71 10.54 4.86 3.54
N GLN A 72 10.73 4.26 4.71
CA GLN A 72 9.67 4.04 5.68
C GLN A 72 9.85 4.98 6.86
N THR A 73 8.74 5.52 7.37
CA THR A 73 8.69 6.32 8.59
C THR A 73 7.39 6.04 9.32
N GLN A 74 7.17 6.69 10.47
CA GLN A 74 5.87 6.70 11.14
C GLN A 74 5.75 8.00 11.91
N ASN A 75 5.22 9.04 11.25
CA ASN A 75 5.07 10.37 11.83
C ASN A 75 3.58 10.75 11.92
N PRO A 76 3.11 11.31 13.04
CA PRO A 76 1.73 11.79 13.14
C PRO A 76 1.41 12.82 12.04
N VAL A 77 0.36 12.56 11.26
CA VAL A 77 -0.16 13.46 10.22
C VAL A 77 -1.69 13.30 10.17
N GLY A 78 -2.42 14.41 10.24
CA GLY A 78 -3.87 14.35 10.37
C GLY A 78 -4.28 13.65 11.67
N ASP A 79 -5.30 12.81 11.59
CA ASP A 79 -5.74 11.93 12.67
C ASP A 79 -5.00 10.56 12.65
N GLY A 80 -3.99 10.39 11.78
CA GLY A 80 -3.26 9.13 11.59
C GLY A 80 -1.75 9.30 11.48
N PHE A 81 -1.11 8.39 10.73
CA PHE A 81 0.35 8.35 10.58
C PHE A 81 0.78 8.33 9.12
N MET A 82 1.74 9.20 8.77
CA MET A 82 2.49 9.12 7.53
C MET A 82 3.51 8.00 7.63
N CYS A 83 3.43 7.02 6.73
CA CYS A 83 4.28 5.84 6.73
C CYS A 83 5.42 5.89 5.70
N ILE A 84 5.41 6.90 4.81
CA ILE A 84 6.36 7.05 3.70
C ILE A 84 7.26 8.28 3.95
N ALA A 85 8.57 8.08 3.89
CA ALA A 85 9.54 9.12 4.26
C ALA A 85 9.79 10.17 3.16
N SER A 86 9.88 9.76 1.90
CA SER A 86 10.30 10.64 0.80
C SER A 86 9.77 10.19 -0.57
N ASN A 87 10.09 10.98 -1.61
CA ASN A 87 9.82 10.69 -3.01
C ASN A 87 8.33 10.47 -3.32
N HIS A 88 7.48 11.40 -2.88
CA HIS A 88 6.03 11.26 -2.96
C HIS A 88 5.48 11.51 -4.36
N VAL A 89 5.16 10.43 -5.07
CA VAL A 89 4.30 10.45 -6.26
C VAL A 89 2.84 10.41 -5.80
N ARG A 90 2.05 11.40 -6.21
CA ARG A 90 0.64 11.52 -5.81
C ARG A 90 -0.26 11.36 -7.02
N PHE A 91 -1.30 10.55 -6.87
CA PHE A 91 -2.34 10.41 -7.88
C PHE A 91 -3.49 11.39 -7.64
N GLY A 92 -4.35 11.54 -8.65
CA GLY A 92 -5.56 12.35 -8.55
C GLY A 92 -6.49 11.85 -7.45
N ALA A 93 -7.23 12.76 -6.83
CA ALA A 93 -8.24 12.39 -5.85
C ALA A 93 -9.37 11.60 -6.51
N LEU A 94 -9.87 10.61 -5.80
CA LEU A 94 -11.02 9.79 -6.18
C LEU A 94 -12.08 9.81 -5.08
N LEU A 95 -13.31 9.46 -5.45
CA LEU A 95 -14.40 9.25 -4.51
C LEU A 95 -14.36 7.79 -4.02
N ILE A 96 -14.35 7.61 -2.70
CA ILE A 96 -14.44 6.31 -2.06
C ILE A 96 -15.83 5.74 -2.31
N ASP A 97 -15.88 4.47 -2.70
CA ASP A 97 -17.12 3.83 -3.10
C ASP A 97 -18.06 3.57 -1.89
N PRO A 98 -19.32 3.15 -2.14
CA PRO A 98 -20.27 2.84 -1.07
C PRO A 98 -19.87 1.65 -0.18
N ALA A 99 -18.97 0.77 -0.64
CA ALA A 99 -18.46 -0.35 0.14
C ALA A 99 -17.29 0.04 1.08
N GLY A 100 -16.81 1.29 0.99
CA GLY A 100 -15.65 1.75 1.75
C GLY A 100 -14.34 1.28 1.13
N GLN A 101 -14.31 1.12 -0.20
CA GLN A 101 -13.15 0.71 -0.96
C GLN A 101 -12.70 1.81 -1.94
N ALA A 102 -11.39 1.89 -2.13
CA ALA A 102 -10.75 2.65 -3.19
C ALA A 102 -9.85 1.73 -4.01
N THR A 103 -9.86 1.90 -5.34
CA THR A 103 -9.00 1.12 -6.25
C THR A 103 -8.32 2.04 -7.26
N LEU A 104 -7.07 1.75 -7.60
CA LEU A 104 -6.34 2.48 -8.64
C LEU A 104 -5.43 1.52 -9.43
N ALA A 105 -5.70 1.37 -10.72
CA ALA A 105 -4.76 0.75 -11.65
C ALA A 105 -3.59 1.72 -11.90
N ILE A 106 -2.36 1.24 -11.73
CA ILE A 106 -1.15 2.03 -11.91
C ILE A 106 -0.51 1.66 -13.24
N ASP A 107 -0.27 2.67 -14.08
CA ASP A 107 0.64 2.54 -15.21
C ASP A 107 2.09 2.78 -14.73
N LEU A 108 2.79 1.68 -14.44
CA LEU A 108 4.18 1.66 -13.97
C LEU A 108 5.16 2.26 -14.98
N LEU A 109 4.76 2.34 -16.25
CA LEU A 109 5.56 2.94 -17.32
C LEU A 109 5.35 4.44 -17.47
N ASN A 110 4.29 5.00 -16.85
CA ASN A 110 3.90 6.41 -16.98
C ASN A 110 3.45 7.01 -15.64
N LEU A 111 4.33 7.00 -14.64
CA LEU A 111 4.02 7.60 -13.35
C LEU A 111 4.00 9.15 -13.39
N PRO A 112 3.18 9.80 -12.55
CA PRO A 112 3.16 11.25 -12.42
C PRO A 112 4.55 11.85 -12.08
N GLY A 113 4.77 13.09 -12.54
CA GLY A 113 5.97 13.86 -12.16
C GLY A 113 7.29 13.34 -12.71
N SER A 114 7.24 12.60 -13.83
CA SER A 114 8.42 11.98 -14.45
C SER A 114 9.16 10.98 -13.55
N SER A 115 8.46 10.45 -12.54
CA SER A 115 9.01 9.39 -11.70
C SER A 115 9.10 8.08 -12.46
N GLN A 116 10.07 7.25 -12.11
CA GLN A 116 10.24 5.93 -12.68
C GLN A 116 10.54 4.95 -11.56
N ILE A 117 9.90 3.78 -11.63
CA ILE A 117 10.22 2.64 -10.77
C ILE A 117 11.14 1.72 -11.56
N LEU A 118 12.26 1.33 -10.96
CA LEU A 118 13.22 0.41 -11.55
C LEU A 118 13.13 -0.97 -10.91
N ALA A 119 13.53 -2.00 -11.65
CA ALA A 119 13.59 -3.37 -11.14
C ALA A 119 14.56 -3.46 -9.95
N GLY A 120 14.14 -4.17 -8.90
CA GLY A 120 14.85 -4.29 -7.63
C GLY A 120 14.55 -3.17 -6.63
N GLU A 121 13.86 -2.10 -7.03
CA GLU A 121 13.49 -1.04 -6.10
C GLU A 121 12.33 -1.45 -5.18
N THR A 122 12.40 -0.92 -3.97
CA THR A 122 11.29 -0.97 -3.01
C THR A 122 10.58 0.37 -3.00
N TRP A 123 9.27 0.34 -3.22
CA TRP A 123 8.40 1.49 -3.07
C TRP A 123 7.31 1.17 -2.06
N ASN A 124 6.89 2.20 -1.33
CA ASN A 124 5.83 2.11 -0.35
C ASN A 124 4.59 2.86 -0.86
N GLN A 125 3.41 2.38 -0.50
CA GLN A 125 2.12 2.87 -0.95
C GLN A 125 1.27 3.17 0.27
N GLN A 126 0.52 4.27 0.20
CA GLN A 126 -0.38 4.67 1.27
C GLN A 126 -1.56 5.44 0.68
N PHE A 127 -2.67 5.44 1.41
CA PHE A 127 -3.88 6.18 1.06
C PHE A 127 -4.14 7.27 2.10
N TRP A 128 -4.38 8.49 1.62
CA TRP A 128 -4.92 9.57 2.44
C TRP A 128 -6.41 9.74 2.14
N TYR A 129 -7.22 10.02 3.15
CA TYR A 129 -8.65 10.19 2.98
C TYR A 129 -9.25 11.21 3.94
N ARG A 130 -10.37 11.80 3.50
CA ARG A 130 -11.23 12.64 4.34
C ARG A 130 -12.00 11.76 5.32
N ASP A 131 -12.06 12.22 6.56
CA ASP A 131 -12.82 11.56 7.61
C ASP A 131 -13.34 12.60 8.63
N PRO A 132 -14.30 13.46 8.24
CA PRO A 132 -14.76 14.58 9.07
C PRO A 132 -15.40 14.16 10.40
N SER A 133 -15.72 12.87 10.57
CA SER A 133 -16.36 12.33 11.77
C SER A 133 -15.44 11.42 12.60
N GLY A 134 -14.23 11.14 12.14
CA GLY A 134 -13.32 10.20 12.80
C GLY A 134 -12.34 10.82 13.79
N GLY A 135 -12.13 12.13 13.73
CA GLY A 135 -11.15 12.80 14.57
C GLY A 135 -11.22 14.33 14.51
N PRO A 136 -10.41 15.01 15.33
CA PRO A 136 -10.40 16.47 15.42
C PRO A 136 -9.91 17.16 14.14
N VAL A 137 -9.08 16.51 13.31
CA VAL A 137 -8.55 17.13 12.08
C VAL A 137 -9.46 16.87 10.88
N GLY A 138 -10.15 15.73 10.85
CA GLY A 138 -11.11 15.38 9.81
C GLY A 138 -10.49 14.73 8.58
N ASN A 139 -9.28 14.17 8.71
CA ASN A 139 -8.62 13.35 7.70
C ASN A 139 -7.64 12.37 8.33
N ASN A 140 -7.43 11.25 7.66
CA ASN A 140 -6.65 10.14 8.20
C ASN A 140 -5.87 9.44 7.07
N LEU A 141 -5.00 8.49 7.44
CA LEU A 141 -4.19 7.71 6.52
C LEU A 141 -4.37 6.21 6.80
N SER A 142 -4.20 5.39 5.77
CA SER A 142 -4.12 3.93 5.90
C SER A 142 -2.81 3.51 6.57
N ASP A 143 -2.65 2.22 6.84
CA ASP A 143 -1.30 1.64 6.97
C ASP A 143 -0.48 1.81 5.67
N GLY A 144 0.79 1.41 5.72
CA GLY A 144 1.66 1.37 4.55
C GLY A 144 1.66 -0.01 3.92
N LEU A 145 1.71 -0.08 2.60
CA LEU A 145 2.07 -1.28 1.85
C LEU A 145 3.49 -1.10 1.33
N THR A 146 4.32 -2.14 1.39
CA THR A 146 5.65 -2.14 0.76
C THR A 146 5.67 -3.16 -0.37
N LEU A 147 6.16 -2.75 -1.53
CA LEU A 147 6.24 -3.55 -2.75
C LEU A 147 7.66 -3.50 -3.30
N VAL A 148 8.18 -4.66 -3.67
CA VAL A 148 9.43 -4.80 -4.43
C VAL A 148 9.07 -5.06 -5.88
N PHE A 149 9.62 -4.24 -6.77
CA PHE A 149 9.34 -4.32 -8.19
C PHE A 149 10.34 -5.21 -8.89
N CYS A 150 9.86 -6.08 -9.75
CA CYS A 150 10.69 -6.94 -10.58
C CYS A 150 10.50 -6.59 -12.06
N PRO A 151 11.37 -7.10 -12.95
CA PRO A 151 11.19 -6.95 -14.39
C PRO A 151 9.77 -7.35 -14.80
#